data_AF-A0A0H4TE57-F1
#
_entry.id   AF-A0A0H4TE57-F1
#
_cell.length_a   1.000
_cell.length_b   1.000
_cell.length_c   1.000
_cell.angle_alpha   90.00
_cell.angle_beta   90.00
_cell.angle_gamma   90.00
#
_symmetry.space_group_name_H-M   'P 1'
#
loop_
_entity.id
_entity.type
_entity.pdbx_description
1 polymer ?
#
loop_
_entity_poly.entity_id
_entity_poly.type
_entity_poly.pdbx_seq_one_letter_code
_entity_poly.pdbx_strand_id
1 'polypeptide(L)'
;MLMPKKTKYRKQQKGRMRGVSKGGTALVFGEYGLKALEPAWVTNRQIEAARRSITRHAKRGGKVWIRIFPDKLGGRGQAGADPL
;
A
#
# COMPACT_ATOMS: atom_id res chain seq x y z
N MET A 1 -4.16 5.60 10.60
CA MET A 1 -2.89 5.30 9.89
C MET A 1 -2.47 3.90 10.27
N LEU A 2 -2.40 2.99 9.29
CA LEU A 2 -1.95 1.61 9.49
C LEU A 2 -0.49 1.62 9.94
N MET A 3 -0.14 0.91 11.01
CA MET A 3 1.25 0.78 11.47
C MET A 3 1.36 -0.55 12.23
N PRO A 4 2.49 -1.28 12.12
CA PRO A 4 2.71 -2.47 12.92
C PRO A 4 2.68 -2.14 14.42
N LYS A 5 1.90 -2.90 15.20
CA LYS A 5 1.76 -2.72 16.65
C LYS A 5 3.07 -2.89 17.40
N LYS A 6 3.90 -3.85 16.98
CA LYS A 6 5.21 -4.15 17.57
C LYS A 6 6.19 -4.48 16.45
N THR A 7 7.38 -3.88 16.49
CA THR A 7 8.49 -4.20 15.58
C THR A 7 9.69 -4.70 16.37
N LYS A 8 10.38 -5.72 15.86
CA LYS A 8 11.61 -6.24 16.49
C LYS A 8 12.75 -5.21 16.43
N TYR A 9 12.82 -4.46 15.33
CA TYR A 9 13.83 -3.42 15.10
C TYR A 9 13.18 -2.14 14.59
N ARG A 10 13.58 -0.99 15.14
CA ARG A 10 13.05 0.34 14.76
C ARG A 10 13.69 0.91 13.49
N LYS A 11 14.90 0.47 13.15
CA LYS A 11 15.64 0.91 11.95
C LYS A 11 15.82 -0.28 11.03
N GLN A 12 15.45 -0.11 9.76
CA GLN A 12 15.55 -1.14 8.74
C GLN A 12 16.22 -0.56 7.49
N GLN A 13 17.02 -1.38 6.79
CA GLN A 13 17.62 -0.99 5.51
C GLN A 13 16.54 -0.90 4.43
N LYS A 14 16.62 0.05 3.49
CA LYS A 14 15.61 0.25 2.43
C LYS A 14 15.43 -0.98 1.53
N GLY A 15 16.49 -1.74 1.27
CA GLY A 15 16.45 -2.86 0.33
C GLY A 15 16.26 -2.41 -1.13
N ARG A 16 16.05 -3.35 -2.05
CA ARG A 16 15.92 -3.07 -3.49
C ARG A 16 14.63 -3.70 -4.03
N MET A 17 13.83 -2.92 -4.76
CA MET A 17 12.66 -3.43 -5.50
C MET A 17 13.13 -3.82 -6.90
N ARG A 18 13.19 -5.12 -7.19
CA ARG A 18 13.54 -5.66 -8.52
C ARG A 18 12.60 -6.82 -8.83
N GLY A 19 12.24 -6.93 -10.10
CA GLY A 19 11.41 -8.03 -10.61
C GLY A 19 9.92 -7.90 -10.26
N VAL A 20 9.20 -8.99 -10.50
CA VAL A 20 7.75 -9.10 -10.30
C VAL A 20 7.45 -9.59 -8.88
N SER A 21 6.27 -9.25 -8.37
CA SER A 21 5.75 -9.74 -7.09
C SER A 21 5.80 -11.27 -6.98
N LYS A 22 6.27 -11.78 -5.84
CA LYS A 22 6.34 -13.23 -5.56
C LYS A 22 4.97 -13.90 -5.34
N GLY A 23 3.92 -13.12 -5.09
CA GLY A 23 2.58 -13.61 -4.80
C GLY A 23 1.55 -12.48 -4.69
N GLY A 24 0.28 -12.85 -4.49
CA GLY A 24 -0.83 -11.87 -4.42
C GLY A 24 -1.26 -11.31 -5.78
N THR A 25 -0.92 -12.00 -6.87
CA THR A 25 -1.17 -11.56 -8.25
C THR A 25 -2.58 -11.86 -8.76
N ALA A 26 -3.24 -12.86 -8.20
CA ALA A 26 -4.62 -13.24 -8.52
C ALA A 26 -5.62 -12.52 -7.60
N LEU A 27 -6.84 -12.27 -8.09
CA LEU A 27 -7.93 -11.74 -7.29
C LEU A 27 -8.48 -12.85 -6.37
N VAL A 28 -8.41 -12.63 -5.05
CA VAL A 28 -8.86 -13.61 -4.04
C VAL A 28 -10.17 -13.19 -3.40
N PHE A 29 -10.48 -11.89 -3.42
CA PHE A 29 -11.67 -11.31 -2.79
C PHE A 29 -12.34 -10.33 -3.74
N GLY A 30 -13.67 -10.31 -3.71
CA GLY A 30 -14.49 -9.43 -4.54
C GLY A 30 -14.49 -9.84 -6.01
N GLU A 31 -15.19 -9.04 -6.81
CA GLU A 31 -15.34 -9.24 -8.25
C GLU A 31 -14.32 -8.43 -9.06
N TYR A 32 -13.79 -7.34 -8.49
CA TYR A 32 -12.88 -6.42 -9.13
C TYR A 32 -11.66 -6.12 -8.24
N GLY A 33 -10.53 -5.77 -8.86
CA GLY A 33 -9.32 -5.38 -8.13
C GLY A 33 -8.37 -4.51 -8.93
N LEU A 34 -7.49 -3.82 -8.22
CA LEU A 34 -6.43 -2.98 -8.79
C LEU A 34 -5.09 -3.72 -8.71
N LYS A 35 -4.38 -3.79 -9.85
CA LYS A 35 -3.06 -4.43 -9.97
C LYS A 35 -2.01 -3.38 -10.30
N ALA A 36 -0.90 -3.40 -9.57
CA ALA A 36 0.25 -2.56 -9.88
C ALA A 36 0.97 -3.09 -11.12
N LEU A 37 1.32 -2.19 -12.03
CA LEU A 37 2.13 -2.48 -13.22
C LEU A 37 3.61 -2.20 -12.98
N GLU A 38 3.91 -1.29 -12.04
CA GLU A 38 5.26 -0.82 -11.76
C GLU A 38 5.61 -0.94 -10.27
N PRO A 39 6.89 -1.15 -9.94
CA PRO A 39 7.35 -1.21 -8.55
C PRO A 39 7.47 0.18 -7.94
N ALA A 40 6.72 0.43 -6.86
CA ALA A 40 6.78 1.69 -6.11
C ALA A 40 6.69 1.44 -4.60
N TRP A 41 7.24 2.39 -3.82
CA TRP A 41 7.01 2.44 -2.37
C TRP A 41 5.64 3.09 -2.13
N VAL A 42 4.78 2.41 -1.38
CA VAL A 42 3.45 2.92 -1.03
C VAL A 42 3.41 3.26 0.46
N THR A 43 3.08 4.51 0.77
CA THR A 43 2.94 5.00 2.15
C THR A 43 1.58 4.67 2.76
N ASN A 44 1.54 4.68 4.09
CA ASN A 44 0.32 4.51 4.87
C ASN A 44 -0.71 5.60 4.55
N ARG A 45 -0.23 6.82 4.21
CA ARG A 45 -1.07 7.96 3.82
C ARG A 45 -1.72 7.73 2.45
N GLN A 46 -0.96 7.24 1.47
CA GLN A 46 -1.48 6.90 0.14
C GLN A 46 -2.52 5.79 0.20
N ILE A 47 -2.33 4.76 1.02
CA ILE A 47 -3.31 3.68 1.21
C ILE A 47 -4.64 4.25 1.77
N GLU A 48 -4.56 5.09 2.81
CA GLU A 48 -5.77 5.69 3.38
C GLU A 48 -6.46 6.67 2.43
N ALA A 49 -5.69 7.45 1.67
CA ALA A 49 -6.23 8.36 0.65
C ALA A 49 -6.99 7.58 -0.43
N ALA A 50 -6.39 6.51 -0.95
CA ALA A 50 -7.01 5.63 -1.94
C ALA A 50 -8.29 4.98 -1.40
N ARG A 51 -8.24 4.40 -0.19
CA ARG A 51 -9.39 3.79 0.47
C ARG A 51 -10.55 4.78 0.64
N ARG A 52 -10.25 5.99 1.13
CA ARG A 52 -11.26 7.04 1.35
C ARG A 52 -11.87 7.49 0.03
N SER A 53 -11.06 7.64 -1.02
CA SER A 53 -11.54 7.99 -2.37
C SER A 53 -12.50 6.94 -2.91
N ILE A 54 -12.13 5.66 -2.89
CA ILE A 54 -12.99 4.55 -3.36
C ILE A 54 -14.30 4.52 -2.57
N THR A 55 -14.21 4.57 -1.24
CA THR A 55 -15.40 4.52 -0.37
C THR A 55 -16.35 5.70 -0.63
N ARG A 56 -15.82 6.89 -0.92
CA ARG A 56 -16.62 8.08 -1.25
C ARG A 56 -17.33 7.91 -2.59
N HIS A 57 -16.62 7.45 -3.63
CA HIS A 57 -17.20 7.25 -4.96
C HIS A 57 -18.26 6.14 -4.97
N ALA A 58 -18.04 5.08 -4.19
CA ALA A 58 -19.02 4.02 -3.99
C ALA A 58 -20.20 4.42 -3.09
N LYS A 59 -20.29 5.70 -2.67
CA LYS A 59 -21.32 6.22 -1.75
C LYS A 59 -21.44 5.40 -0.44
N ARG A 60 -20.30 4.87 0.04
CA ARG A 60 -20.20 3.95 1.20
C ARG A 60 -20.94 2.63 1.02
N GLY A 61 -21.35 2.29 -0.20
CA GLY A 61 -21.87 0.98 -0.58
C GLY A 61 -20.75 -0.01 -0.91
N GLY A 62 -21.03 -1.29 -0.73
CA GLY A 62 -20.10 -2.38 -1.04
C GLY A 62 -19.00 -2.59 0.01
N LYS A 63 -18.14 -3.57 -0.25
CA LYS A 63 -17.04 -3.96 0.63
C LYS A 63 -15.71 -3.77 -0.08
N VAL A 64 -14.76 -3.15 0.61
CA VAL A 64 -13.42 -2.86 0.08
C VAL A 64 -12.40 -3.66 0.88
N TRP A 65 -11.51 -4.35 0.16
CA TRP A 65 -10.39 -5.09 0.74
C TRP A 65 -9.07 -4.42 0.40
N ILE A 66 -8.20 -4.25 1.39
CA ILE A 66 -6.83 -3.75 1.20
C ILE A 66 -5.89 -4.93 1.39
N ARG A 67 -5.13 -5.25 0.33
CA ARG A 67 -4.24 -6.42 0.30
C ARG A 67 -2.77 -6.10 0.57
N ILE A 68 -2.46 -4.83 0.82
CA ILE A 68 -1.11 -4.35 1.16
C ILE A 68 -1.11 -3.75 2.55
N PHE A 69 -0.05 -3.98 3.32
CA PHE A 69 0.13 -3.42 4.65
C PHE A 69 1.52 -2.79 4.75
N PRO A 70 1.65 -1.57 5.30
CA PRO A 70 2.94 -0.93 5.47
C PRO A 70 3.62 -1.45 6.75
N ASP A 71 4.35 -2.55 6.62
CA ASP A 71 5.13 -3.16 7.69
C ASP A 71 6.49 -2.47 7.89
N LYS A 72 7.04 -1.93 6.81
CA LYS A 72 8.34 -1.25 6.80
C LYS A 72 8.19 0.23 7.12
N LEU A 73 8.93 0.68 8.13
CA LEU A 73 9.05 2.10 8.46
C LEU A 73 9.76 2.83 7.31
N GLY A 74 9.10 3.84 6.75
CA GLY A 74 9.65 4.66 5.68
C GLY A 74 10.91 5.40 6.15
N GLY A 75 12.08 4.98 5.64
CA GLY A 75 13.27 5.83 5.69
C GLY A 75 13.05 7.07 4.81
N ARG A 76 13.64 8.21 5.20
CA ARG A 76 13.50 9.58 4.63
C ARG A 76 13.55 9.76 3.09
N GLY A 77 13.74 8.72 2.30
CA GLY A 77 13.76 8.77 0.83
C GLY A 77 12.43 8.46 0.14
N GLN A 78 11.28 8.77 0.77
CA GLN A 78 9.96 8.82 0.10
C GLN A 78 9.52 10.24 -0.26
N ALA A 79 10.25 11.28 0.18
CA ALA A 79 9.91 12.69 -0.05
C ALA A 79 10.36 13.22 -1.44
N GLY A 80 10.38 12.37 -2.48
CA GLY A 80 10.94 12.71 -3.80
C GLY A 80 10.01 12.50 -4.99
N ALA A 81 8.73 12.21 -4.77
CA ALA A 81 7.76 11.97 -5.83
C ALA A 81 6.37 12.57 -5.54
N ASP A 82 6.32 13.65 -4.76
CA ASP A 82 5.15 14.52 -4.70
C ASP A 82 5.42 15.75 -5.59
N PRO A 83 5.02 15.78 -6.87
CA PRO A 83 4.74 17.03 -7.54
C PRO A 83 3.29 17.39 -7.21
N LEU A 84 3.12 18.27 -6.20
CA LEU A 84 1.86 18.94 -5.81
C LEU A 84 0.76 18.06 -5.18
#